data_AF-A0A7W6GBM8-F1
#
_entry.id   AF-A0A7W6GBM8-F1
#
_cell.length_a   1.000
_cell.length_b   1.000
_cell.length_c   1.000
_cell.angle_alpha   90.00
_cell.angle_beta   90.00
_cell.angle_gamma   90.00
#
_symmetry.space_group_name_H-M   'P 1'
#
loop_
_entity.id
_entity.type
_entity.pdbx_description
1 polymer ?
#
loop_
_entity_poly.entity_id
_entity_poly.type
_entity_poly.pdbx_seq_one_letter_code
_entity_poly.pdbx_strand_id
1 'polypeptide(L)'
;MTPVQILWLNMVLTITLGLGLAFEPSESGVMGRPPRRRDAPILSRFLVWRIGFVSLLLTAGVFFVFDYALRRGLGEDGARTMVVNVLVVMEIFYLFNVRYLYTTSFRLNGAMGTPAVLGAVVAVVVA
;
A
#
# COMPACT_ATOMS: atom_id res chain seq x y z
N MET A 1 -7.22 4.44 17.16
CA MET A 1 -7.93 4.71 15.88
C MET A 1 -9.42 4.63 16.14
N THR A 2 -10.21 5.51 15.55
CA THR A 2 -11.68 5.43 15.62
C THR A 2 -12.24 4.60 14.47
N PRO A 3 -13.44 3.99 14.61
CA PRO A 3 -14.08 3.25 13.52
C PRO A 3 -14.23 4.09 12.24
N VAL A 4 -14.51 5.39 12.39
CA VAL A 4 -14.64 6.33 11.27
C VAL A 4 -13.30 6.50 10.51
N GLN A 5 -12.17 6.55 11.22
CA GLN A 5 -10.84 6.62 10.59
C GLN A 5 -10.54 5.35 9.78
N ILE A 6 -10.95 4.18 10.29
CA ILE A 6 -10.77 2.90 9.59
C ILE A 6 -11.63 2.84 8.33
N LEU A 7 -12.88 3.30 8.41
CA LEU A 7 -13.77 3.40 7.24
C LEU A 7 -13.20 4.36 6.20
N TRP A 8 -12.73 5.52 6.62
CA TRP A 8 -12.10 6.49 5.72
C TRP A 8 -10.87 5.92 5.02
N LEU A 9 -9.99 5.22 5.74
CA LEU A 9 -8.84 4.52 5.16
C LEU A 9 -9.28 3.53 4.08
N ASN A 10 -10.28 2.69 4.36
CA ASN A 10 -10.75 1.72 3.37
C ASN A 10 -11.41 2.39 2.16
N MET A 11 -12.20 3.43 2.37
CA MET A 11 -12.97 4.07 1.29
C MET A 11 -12.12 5.01 0.43
N VAL A 12 -11.15 5.73 1.01
CA VAL A 12 -10.33 6.70 0.29
C VAL A 12 -9.00 6.09 -0.11
N LEU A 13 -8.23 5.58 0.85
CA LEU A 13 -6.88 5.09 0.59
C LEU A 13 -6.91 3.81 -0.25
N THR A 14 -7.60 2.77 0.23
CA THR A 14 -7.58 1.45 -0.44
C THR A 14 -8.21 1.51 -1.82
N ILE A 15 -9.34 2.22 -2.00
CA ILE A 15 -10.00 2.33 -3.30
C ILE A 15 -9.16 3.16 -4.27
N THR A 16 -8.67 4.34 -3.86
CA THR A 16 -7.90 5.23 -4.75
C THR A 16 -6.60 4.57 -5.21
N LEU A 17 -5.87 3.97 -4.27
CA LEU A 17 -4.63 3.25 -4.59
C LEU A 17 -4.89 1.98 -5.42
N GLY A 18 -5.94 1.22 -5.10
CA GLY A 18 -6.33 0.01 -5.83
C GLY A 18 -6.78 0.31 -7.27
N LEU A 19 -7.56 1.36 -7.49
CA LEU A 19 -7.95 1.83 -8.82
C LEU A 19 -6.73 2.31 -9.62
N GLY A 20 -5.80 3.02 -9.00
CA GLY A 20 -4.55 3.43 -9.64
C GLY A 20 -3.78 2.24 -10.25
N LEU A 21 -3.77 1.10 -9.55
CA LEU A 21 -3.15 -0.15 -10.05
C LEU A 21 -3.94 -0.80 -11.20
N ALA A 22 -5.25 -0.64 -11.24
CA ALA A 22 -6.08 -1.20 -12.31
C ALA A 22 -5.81 -0.57 -13.69
N PHE A 23 -5.32 0.67 -13.71
CA PHE A 23 -4.94 1.39 -14.93
C PHE A 23 -3.46 1.21 -15.31
N GLU A 24 -2.74 0.26 -14.69
CA GLU A 24 -1.37 -0.02 -15.10
C GLU A 24 -1.31 -0.71 -16.48
N PRO A 25 -0.41 -0.27 -17.37
CA PRO A 25 -0.20 -0.94 -18.64
C PRO A 25 0.31 -2.36 -18.40
N SER A 26 -0.19 -3.30 -19.20
CA SER A 26 0.20 -4.71 -19.15
C SER A 26 1.72 -4.87 -19.28
N GLU A 27 2.32 -5.73 -18.46
CA GLU A 27 3.75 -6.03 -18.50
C GLU A 27 4.18 -6.56 -19.88
N SER A 28 5.34 -6.12 -20.38
CA SER A 28 5.88 -6.58 -21.66
C SER A 28 6.15 -8.08 -21.62
N GLY A 29 5.56 -8.85 -22.55
CA GLY A 29 5.73 -10.31 -22.60
C GLY A 29 4.67 -11.10 -21.82
N VAL A 30 3.60 -10.46 -21.32
CA VAL A 30 2.47 -11.16 -20.68
C VAL A 30 1.85 -12.22 -21.60
N MET A 31 1.76 -11.97 -22.91
CA MET A 31 1.24 -12.94 -23.88
C MET A 31 2.20 -14.12 -24.15
N GLY A 32 3.48 -14.03 -23.76
CA GLY A 32 4.44 -15.12 -23.87
C GLY A 32 4.38 -16.12 -22.71
N ARG A 33 3.63 -15.80 -21.65
CA ARG A 33 3.44 -16.69 -20.50
C ARG A 33 2.31 -17.69 -20.79
N PRO A 34 2.48 -18.98 -20.43
CA PRO A 34 1.43 -19.97 -20.60
C PRO A 34 0.18 -19.59 -19.77
N PRO A 35 -1.03 -19.96 -20.22
CA PRO A 35 -2.26 -19.66 -19.50
C PRO A 35 -2.22 -20.18 -18.06
N ARG A 36 -2.72 -19.37 -17.11
CA ARG A 36 -2.82 -19.78 -15.70
C ARG A 36 -3.75 -21.00 -15.58
N ARG A 37 -3.31 -22.02 -14.85
CA ARG A 37 -4.13 -23.23 -14.58
C ARG A 37 -5.39 -22.83 -13.79
N ARG A 38 -6.54 -23.45 -14.11
CA ARG A 38 -7.82 -23.16 -13.46
C ARG A 38 -7.78 -23.39 -11.95
N ASP A 39 -7.02 -24.39 -11.51
CA ASP A 39 -6.90 -24.77 -10.10
C ASP A 39 -5.75 -24.05 -9.37
N ALA A 40 -5.08 -23.09 -10.04
CA ALA A 40 -4.00 -22.35 -9.42
C ALA A 40 -4.57 -21.43 -8.32
N PRO A 41 -4.11 -21.55 -7.05
CA PRO A 41 -4.63 -20.73 -5.97
C PRO A 41 -4.34 -19.24 -6.23
N ILE A 42 -5.25 -18.38 -5.80
CA ILE A 42 -5.06 -16.92 -5.85
C ILE A 42 -3.90 -16.52 -4.92
N LEU A 43 -3.86 -17.13 -3.73
CA LEU A 43 -2.82 -16.94 -2.73
C LEU A 43 -1.80 -18.07 -2.79
N SER A 44 -0.59 -17.77 -3.29
CA SER A 44 0.54 -18.70 -3.20
C SER A 44 1.13 -18.70 -1.78
N ARG A 45 1.84 -19.76 -1.39
CA ARG A 45 2.52 -19.81 -0.07
C ARG A 45 3.46 -18.62 0.16
N PHE A 46 4.15 -18.20 -0.90
CA PHE A 46 4.99 -17.00 -0.87
C PHE A 46 4.18 -15.72 -0.60
N LEU A 47 3.02 -15.57 -1.26
CA LEU A 47 2.16 -14.42 -1.05
C LEU A 47 1.59 -14.39 0.38
N VAL A 48 1.19 -15.54 0.93
CA VAL A 48 0.72 -15.65 2.31
C VAL A 48 1.81 -15.25 3.31
N TRP A 49 3.03 -15.76 3.15
CA TRP A 49 4.16 -15.37 4.00
C TRP A 49 4.43 -13.86 3.91
N ARG A 50 4.41 -13.30 2.70
CA ARG A 50 4.61 -11.86 2.48
C ARG A 50 3.51 -11.03 3.12
N ILE A 51 2.23 -11.42 3.00
CA ILE A 51 1.13 -10.74 3.67
C ILE A 51 1.38 -10.70 5.18
N GLY A 52 1.71 -11.85 5.78
CA GLY A 52 2.05 -11.91 7.21
C GLY A 52 3.22 -10.99 7.60
N PHE A 53 4.30 -11.00 6.82
CA PHE A 53 5.46 -10.16 7.05
C PHE A 53 5.12 -8.66 6.97
N VAL A 54 4.41 -8.24 5.93
CA VAL A 54 4.03 -6.83 5.72
C VAL A 54 3.03 -6.38 6.78
N SER A 55 2.03 -7.19 7.12
CA SER A 55 1.09 -6.89 8.20
C SER A 55 1.79 -6.72 9.54
N LEU A 56 2.78 -7.56 9.85
CA LEU A 56 3.60 -7.41 11.06
C LEU A 56 4.39 -6.10 11.04
N LEU A 57 5.01 -5.75 9.89
CA LEU A 57 5.79 -4.53 9.73
C LEU A 57 4.94 -3.27 9.87
N LEU A 58 3.77 -3.22 9.22
CA LEU A 58 2.78 -2.15 9.36
C LEU A 58 2.31 -2.00 10.80
N THR A 59 1.98 -3.13 11.44
CA THR A 59 1.54 -3.15 12.84
C THR A 59 2.63 -2.60 13.75
N ALA A 60 3.86 -3.09 13.64
CA ALA A 60 5.00 -2.61 14.42
C ALA A 60 5.26 -1.11 14.20
N GLY A 61 5.19 -0.63 12.95
CA GLY A 61 5.38 0.77 12.61
C GLY A 61 4.30 1.69 13.21
N VAL A 62 3.04 1.29 13.12
CA VAL A 62 1.90 2.01 13.72
C VAL A 62 2.00 2.04 15.24
N PHE A 63 2.30 0.89 15.87
CA PHE A 63 2.47 0.82 17.33
C PHE A 63 3.65 1.67 17.81
N PHE A 64 4.77 1.66 17.09
CA PHE A 64 5.93 2.48 17.41
C PHE A 64 5.59 3.98 17.37
N VAL A 65 4.86 4.42 16.35
CA VAL A 65 4.44 5.82 16.21
C VAL A 65 3.41 6.20 17.27
N PHE A 66 2.49 5.30 17.61
CA PHE A 66 1.51 5.54 18.65
C PHE A 66 2.18 5.72 20.02
N ASP A 67 3.10 4.83 20.40
CA ASP A 67 3.88 4.94 21.64
C ASP A 67 4.74 6.21 21.64
N TYR A 68 5.40 6.52 20.52
CA TYR A 68 6.16 7.74 20.35
C TYR A 68 5.30 9.01 20.56
N ALA A 69 4.10 9.04 20.00
CA ALA A 69 3.19 10.17 20.12
C ALA A 69 2.69 10.36 21.57
N LEU A 70 2.39 9.26 22.27
CA LEU A 70 2.02 9.28 23.68
C LEU A 70 3.17 9.79 24.57
N ARG A 71 4.40 9.34 24.33
CA ARG A 71 5.60 9.82 25.05
C ARG A 71 5.87 11.30 24.83
N ARG A 72 5.48 11.85 23.68
CA ARG A 72 5.55 13.29 23.39
C ARG A 72 4.44 14.11 24.05
N GLY A 73 3.49 13.49 24.73
CA GLY A 73 2.39 14.19 25.41
C GLY A 73 1.35 14.78 24.47
N LEU A 74 1.26 14.31 23.22
CA LEU A 74 0.32 14.81 22.20
C LEU A 74 -1.16 14.47 22.48
N GLY A 75 -1.45 13.82 23.61
CA GLY A 75 -2.78 13.30 23.95
C GLY A 75 -3.22 12.15 23.03
N GLU A 76 -4.36 11.54 23.35
CA GLU A 76 -4.89 10.42 22.55
C GLU A 76 -5.32 10.86 21.15
N ASP A 77 -5.90 12.05 21.02
CA ASP A 77 -6.40 12.54 19.73
C ASP A 77 -5.26 12.86 18.76
N GLY A 78 -4.18 13.47 19.25
CA GLY A 78 -2.97 13.70 18.46
C GLY A 78 -2.31 12.38 18.03
N ALA A 79 -2.22 11.40 18.93
CA ALA A 79 -1.68 10.08 18.63
C ALA A 79 -2.50 9.33 17.56
N ARG A 80 -3.84 9.42 17.61
CA ARG A 80 -4.73 8.82 16.61
C ARG A 80 -4.50 9.41 15.22
N THR A 81 -4.40 10.73 15.12
CA THR A 81 -4.12 11.41 13.84
C THR A 81 -2.75 11.05 13.28
N MET A 82 -1.73 10.98 14.13
CA MET A 82 -0.38 10.60 13.72
C MET A 82 -0.34 9.16 13.19
N VAL A 83 -1.04 8.25 13.86
CA VAL A 83 -1.17 6.86 13.43
C VAL A 83 -1.87 6.73 12.07
N VAL A 84 -2.95 7.47 11.82
CA VAL A 84 -3.63 7.46 10.51
C VAL A 84 -2.70 7.96 9.41
N ASN A 85 -2.02 9.07 9.62
CA ASN A 85 -1.08 9.64 8.64
C ASN A 85 0.07 8.69 8.32
N VAL A 86 0.67 8.07 9.34
CA VAL A 86 1.74 7.11 9.14
C VAL A 86 1.25 5.88 8.39
N LEU A 87 0.06 5.39 8.69
CA LEU A 87 -0.52 4.26 7.96
C LEU A 87 -0.74 4.61 6.48
N VAL A 88 -1.26 5.80 6.17
CA VAL A 88 -1.38 6.30 4.79
C VAL A 88 -0.04 6.28 4.07
N VAL A 89 1.01 6.82 4.69
CA VAL A 89 2.37 6.86 4.10
C VAL A 89 2.92 5.44 3.89
N MET A 90 2.74 4.55 4.86
CA MET A 90 3.21 3.17 4.76
C MET A 90 2.49 2.38 3.66
N GLU A 91 1.18 2.56 3.49
CA GLU A 91 0.40 1.93 2.41
C GLU A 91 0.80 2.45 1.03
N ILE A 92 1.06 3.76 0.89
CA ILE A 92 1.61 4.33 -0.35
C ILE A 92 2.96 3.67 -0.66
N PHE A 93 3.85 3.56 0.33
CA PHE A 93 5.14 2.88 0.15
C PHE A 93 4.98 1.40 -0.19
N TYR A 94 4.02 0.72 0.45
CA TYR A 94 3.70 -0.68 0.16
C TYR A 94 3.19 -0.86 -1.27
N LEU A 95 2.37 0.05 -1.80
CA LEU A 95 1.94 0.02 -3.19
C LEU A 95 3.14 0.02 -4.14
N PHE A 96 4.12 0.89 -3.91
CA PHE A 96 5.36 0.87 -4.70
C PHE A 96 6.09 -0.47 -4.53
N ASN A 97 6.18 -1.02 -3.32
CA ASN A 97 6.82 -2.33 -3.09
C ASN A 97 6.09 -3.49 -3.80
N VAL A 98 4.77 -3.48 -3.88
CA VAL A 98 3.96 -4.50 -4.59
C VAL A 98 4.11 -4.37 -6.10
N ARG A 99 4.18 -3.15 -6.61
CA ARG A 99 4.35 -2.86 -8.05
C ARG A 99 5.64 -3.47 -8.61
N TYR A 100 6.73 -3.46 -7.86
CA TYR A 100 8.03 -3.94 -8.32
C TYR A 100 8.33 -5.42 -8.02
N LEU A 101 7.30 -6.27 -7.82
CA LEU A 101 7.50 -7.65 -7.39
C LEU A 101 8.16 -8.57 -8.44
N TYR A 102 8.03 -8.26 -9.74
CA TYR A 102 8.48 -9.15 -10.83
C TYR A 102 9.45 -8.49 -11.84
N THR A 103 9.83 -7.23 -11.65
CA THR A 103 10.75 -6.52 -12.55
C THR A 103 11.86 -5.80 -11.77
N THR A 104 13.09 -5.89 -12.28
CA THR A 104 14.32 -5.31 -11.73
C THR A 104 14.18 -3.83 -11.38
N SER A 105 14.60 -3.50 -10.16
CA SER A 105 14.19 -2.35 -9.34
C SER A 105 14.69 -0.95 -9.73
N PHE A 106 15.26 -0.74 -10.92
CA PHE A 106 15.94 0.53 -11.24
C PHE A 106 15.69 1.02 -12.68
N ARG A 107 14.42 1.26 -13.02
CA ARG A 107 14.10 2.23 -14.07
C ARG A 107 13.22 3.32 -13.47
N LEU A 108 13.81 4.50 -13.24
CA LEU A 108 13.13 5.75 -12.92
C LEU A 108 11.96 6.04 -13.89
N ASN A 109 12.05 5.55 -15.13
CA ASN A 109 10.97 5.58 -16.12
C ASN A 109 9.71 4.79 -15.75
N GLY A 110 9.79 3.78 -14.88
CA GLY A 110 8.61 3.05 -14.38
C GLY A 110 7.90 3.79 -13.24
N ALA A 111 8.67 4.43 -12.35
CA ALA A 111 8.13 5.24 -11.25
C ALA A 111 7.41 6.50 -11.75
N MET A 112 7.90 7.12 -12.81
CA MET A 112 7.23 8.25 -13.50
C MET A 112 6.31 7.81 -14.67
N GLY A 113 6.30 6.52 -15.03
CA GLY A 113 5.67 6.02 -16.26
C GLY A 113 4.17 5.78 -16.19
N THR A 114 3.55 5.76 -15.00
CA THR A 114 2.09 5.67 -14.86
C THR A 114 1.54 6.89 -14.14
N PRO A 115 1.09 7.93 -14.88
CA PRO A 115 0.50 9.12 -14.28
C PRO A 115 -0.72 8.80 -13.41
N ALA A 116 -1.41 7.67 -13.64
CA ALA A 116 -2.53 7.22 -12.81
C ALA A 116 -2.14 6.91 -11.35
N VAL A 117 -0.98 6.27 -11.11
CA VAL A 117 -0.52 5.96 -9.74
C VAL A 117 -0.05 7.24 -9.03
N LEU A 118 0.65 8.12 -9.74
CA LEU A 118 1.03 9.42 -9.21
C LEU A 118 -0.20 10.29 -8.91
N GLY A 119 -1.21 10.27 -9.77
CA GLY A 119 -2.49 10.93 -9.55
C GLY A 119 -3.23 10.37 -8.33
N ALA A 120 -3.24 9.05 -8.15
CA ALA A 120 -3.82 8.41 -6.97
C ALA A 120 -3.10 8.80 -5.68
N VAL A 121 -1.77 8.84 -5.68
CA VAL A 121 -0.96 9.28 -4.53
C VAL A 121 -1.23 10.76 -4.22
N VAL A 122 -1.21 11.64 -5.23
CA VAL A 122 -1.52 13.07 -5.05
C VAL A 122 -2.94 13.25 -4.53
N ALA A 123 -3.92 12.53 -5.06
CA ALA A 123 -5.30 12.60 -4.58
C ALA A 123 -5.42 12.21 -3.10
N VAL A 124 -4.72 11.15 -2.67
CA VAL A 124 -4.69 10.73 -1.25
C VAL A 124 -3.97 11.76 -0.37
N VAL A 125 -2.92 12.41 -0.85
CA VAL A 125 -2.17 13.41 -0.08
C VAL A 125 -2.94 14.74 0.04
N VAL A 126 -3.79 15.06 -0.93
CA VAL A 126 -4.58 16.30 -0.96
C VAL A 126 -5.94 16.15 -0.25
N ALA A 127 -6.46 14.93 -0.10
CA ALA A 127 -7.71 14.62 0.59
C ALA A 127 -7.60 14.70 2.11
#